data_AF-A0A521T075-F1
#
_entry.id   AF-A0A521T075-F1
#
_cell.length_a   1.000
_cell.length_b   1.000
_cell.length_c   1.000
_cell.angle_alpha   90.00
_cell.angle_beta   90.00
_cell.angle_gamma   90.00
#
_symmetry.space_group_name_H-M   'P 1'
#
loop_
_entity.id
_entity.type
_entity.pdbx_description
1 polymer ?
#
loop_
_entity_poly.entity_id
_entity_poly.type
_entity_poly.pdbx_seq_one_letter_code
_entity_poly.pdbx_strand_id
1 'polypeptide(L)'
;MTDPITRPQLEKRKPRRRFGVGIGAFGLFIFLLAAEPGLFGLFRSETIGSVQITIFTFGLGLLVLGGSLALGALWPAGVRTITADLGLRIAWTGYVIALASAMADVIGLGTRPLVSSVPFFGYWQERGVLVGEVVIILGFLMMIPYKLPAAPPDPAPAEKVEVVTD
;
A
#
# COMPACT_ATOMS: atom_id res chain seq x y z
N MET A 1 6.74 15.86 37.75
CA MET A 1 5.55 15.05 37.42
C MET A 1 5.38 15.14 35.90
N THR A 2 6.00 14.23 35.14
CA THR A 2 6.03 14.27 33.67
C THR A 2 4.68 13.86 33.10
N ASP A 3 4.13 14.69 32.22
CA ASP A 3 2.77 14.58 31.69
C ASP A 3 2.50 13.20 31.05
N PRO A 4 1.54 12.39 31.57
CA PRO A 4 1.27 11.04 31.08
C PRO A 4 0.61 10.99 29.69
N ILE A 5 0.22 12.13 29.11
CA ILE A 5 -0.53 12.19 27.84
C ILE A 5 0.37 12.08 26.60
N THR A 6 1.64 12.49 26.67
CA THR A 6 2.55 12.53 25.49
C THR A 6 3.15 11.16 25.16
N ARG A 7 3.46 10.34 26.17
CA ARG A 7 4.08 9.01 26.00
C ARG A 7 3.20 7.95 25.28
N PRO A 8 1.88 7.80 25.55
CA PRO A 8 1.08 6.73 24.95
C PRO A 8 0.86 6.89 23.43
N GLN A 9 0.93 8.12 22.92
CA GLN A 9 0.74 8.41 21.49
C GLN A 9 1.95 8.01 20.63
N LEU A 10 3.16 8.08 21.19
CA LEU A 10 4.41 7.64 20.52
C LEU A 10 4.52 6.11 20.50
N GLU A 11 4.09 5.44 21.57
CA GLU A 11 4.19 3.99 21.72
C GLU A 11 3.21 3.24 20.79
N LYS A 12 1.96 3.70 20.67
CA LYS A 12 0.95 3.09 19.77
C LYS A 12 1.29 3.16 18.27
N ARG A 13 2.22 4.02 17.85
CA ARG A 13 2.61 4.20 16.42
C ARG A 13 3.64 3.19 15.93
N LYS A 14 4.57 2.77 16.78
CA LYS A 14 5.60 1.77 16.44
C LYS A 14 5.01 0.42 15.97
N PRO A 15 3.99 -0.18 16.60
CA PRO A 15 3.42 -1.44 16.12
C PRO A 15 2.66 -1.28 14.80
N ARG A 16 1.95 -0.16 14.59
CA ARG A 16 1.22 0.09 13.33
C ARG A 16 2.16 0.19 12.13
N ARG A 17 3.31 0.84 12.28
CA ARG A 17 4.34 0.90 11.22
C ARG A 17 4.88 -0.48 10.89
N ARG A 18 5.23 -1.27 11.91
CA ARG A 18 5.75 -2.65 11.73
C ARG A 18 4.72 -3.56 11.08
N PHE A 19 3.45 -3.42 11.47
CA PHE A 19 2.34 -4.16 10.90
C PHE A 19 2.10 -3.81 9.43
N GLY A 20 2.11 -2.51 9.08
CA GLY A 20 2.00 -2.07 7.69
C GLY A 20 3.14 -2.58 6.80
N VAL A 21 4.39 -2.50 7.30
CA VAL A 21 5.55 -3.07 6.58
C VAL A 21 5.44 -4.58 6.45
N GLY A 22 4.97 -5.28 7.50
CA GLY A 22 4.76 -6.73 7.46
C GLY A 22 3.73 -7.14 6.41
N ILE A 23 2.58 -6.47 6.37
CA ILE A 23 1.55 -6.70 5.33
C ILE A 23 2.10 -6.38 3.95
N GLY A 24 2.81 -5.25 3.79
CA GLY A 24 3.37 -4.84 2.50
C GLY A 24 4.42 -5.83 1.99
N ALA A 25 5.30 -6.32 2.86
CA ALA A 25 6.30 -7.33 2.52
C ALA A 25 5.65 -8.66 2.16
N PHE A 26 4.61 -9.07 2.88
CA PHE A 26 3.86 -10.28 2.56
C PHE A 26 3.10 -10.16 1.23
N GLY A 27 2.48 -9.00 0.97
CA GLY A 27 1.84 -8.70 -0.30
C GLY A 27 2.84 -8.70 -1.46
N LEU A 28 4.02 -8.09 -1.28
CA LEU A 28 5.11 -8.11 -2.25
C LEU A 28 5.58 -9.54 -2.55
N PHE A 29 5.72 -10.37 -1.51
CA PHE A 29 6.10 -11.77 -1.68
C PHE A 29 5.08 -12.54 -2.53
N ILE A 30 3.78 -12.41 -2.22
CA ILE A 30 2.70 -13.02 -3.02
C ILE A 30 2.72 -12.50 -4.45
N PHE A 31 2.88 -11.19 -4.62
CA PHE A 31 2.94 -10.54 -5.93
C PHE A 31 4.08 -11.10 -6.79
N LEU A 32 5.30 -11.18 -6.24
CA LEU A 32 6.47 -11.70 -6.97
C LEU A 32 6.34 -13.19 -7.29
N LEU A 33 5.82 -13.98 -6.34
CA LEU A 33 5.58 -15.41 -6.54
C LEU A 33 4.57 -15.67 -7.67
N ALA A 34 3.53 -14.84 -7.76
CA ALA A 34 2.52 -14.93 -8.80
C ALA A 34 2.97 -14.31 -10.13
N ALA A 35 3.78 -13.25 -10.12
CA ALA A 35 4.30 -12.59 -11.33
C ALA A 35 5.26 -13.51 -12.08
N GLU A 36 6.18 -14.16 -11.37
CA GLU A 36 7.17 -15.04 -11.98
C GLU A 36 7.35 -16.32 -11.14
N PRO A 37 6.43 -17.30 -11.27
CA PRO A 37 6.53 -18.58 -10.57
C PRO A 37 7.81 -19.36 -10.95
N GLY A 38 8.41 -19.01 -12.09
CA GLY A 38 9.69 -19.55 -12.55
C GLY A 38 10.87 -19.21 -11.64
N LEU A 39 10.84 -18.08 -10.92
CA LEU A 39 11.88 -17.73 -9.93
C LEU A 39 11.97 -18.75 -8.79
N PHE A 40 10.88 -19.48 -8.53
CA PHE A 40 10.77 -20.44 -7.44
C PHE A 40 10.77 -21.90 -7.91
N GLY A 41 11.04 -22.15 -9.19
CA GLY A 41 11.07 -23.51 -9.75
C GLY A 41 9.71 -24.21 -9.79
N LEU A 42 8.60 -23.46 -9.72
CA LEU A 42 7.25 -24.02 -9.85
C LEU A 42 6.97 -24.34 -11.32
N PHE A 43 6.49 -25.56 -11.61
CA PHE A 43 6.16 -25.99 -12.97
C PHE A 43 5.10 -25.09 -13.58
N ARG A 44 5.35 -24.59 -14.79
CA ARG A 44 4.38 -23.84 -15.60
C ARG A 44 3.29 -24.81 -16.07
N SER A 45 2.17 -24.86 -15.37
CA SER A 45 0.94 -25.47 -15.90
C SER A 45 0.10 -24.37 -16.53
N GLU A 46 0.02 -24.41 -17.86
CA GLU A 46 -0.63 -23.43 -18.73
C GLU A 46 -2.10 -23.18 -18.32
N THR A 47 -2.76 -24.19 -17.76
CA THR A 47 -4.16 -24.15 -17.31
C THR A 47 -4.40 -23.31 -16.04
N ILE A 48 -3.35 -22.90 -15.31
CA ILE A 48 -3.46 -22.15 -14.04
C ILE A 48 -3.44 -20.62 -14.25
N GLY A 49 -3.27 -20.14 -15.49
CA GLY A 49 -3.07 -18.71 -15.80
C GLY A 49 -4.09 -17.75 -15.17
N SER A 50 -5.39 -18.05 -15.22
CA SER A 50 -6.42 -17.19 -14.62
C SER A 50 -6.33 -17.12 -13.09
N VAL A 51 -6.05 -18.25 -12.43
CA VAL A 51 -5.87 -18.32 -10.97
C VAL A 51 -4.60 -17.57 -10.57
N GLN A 52 -3.54 -17.69 -11.37
CA GLN A 52 -2.29 -16.97 -11.17
C GLN A 52 -2.51 -15.45 -11.22
N ILE A 53 -3.27 -14.94 -12.19
CA ILE A 53 -3.59 -13.51 -12.30
C ILE A 53 -4.43 -13.03 -11.09
N THR A 54 -5.34 -13.87 -10.57
CA THR A 54 -6.10 -13.54 -9.35
C THR A 54 -5.17 -13.42 -8.13
N ILE A 55 -4.23 -14.36 -7.95
CA ILE A 55 -3.27 -14.33 -6.83
C ILE A 55 -2.32 -13.13 -6.97
N PHE A 56 -1.85 -12.85 -8.19
CA PHE A 56 -1.05 -11.68 -8.53
C PHE A 56 -1.75 -10.38 -8.12
N THR A 57 -3.00 -10.23 -8.52
CA THR A 57 -3.77 -9.01 -8.24
C THR A 57 -4.09 -8.88 -6.75
N PHE A 58 -4.37 -10.00 -6.07
CA PHE A 58 -4.56 -10.01 -4.62
C PHE A 58 -3.28 -9.62 -3.86
N GLY A 59 -2.12 -10.12 -4.30
CA GLY A 59 -0.81 -9.72 -3.79
C GLY A 59 -0.57 -8.21 -3.96
N LEU A 60 -0.89 -7.66 -5.13
CA LEU A 60 -0.82 -6.22 -5.39
C LEU A 60 -1.73 -5.43 -4.43
N GLY A 61 -2.94 -5.91 -4.14
CA GLY A 61 -3.85 -5.27 -3.19
C GLY A 61 -3.30 -5.23 -1.77
N LEU A 62 -2.71 -6.33 -1.31
CA LEU A 62 -2.02 -6.39 -0.02
C LEU A 62 -0.80 -5.47 0.02
N LEU A 63 -0.04 -5.38 -1.08
CA LEU A 63 1.08 -4.47 -1.22
C LEU A 63 0.62 -3.01 -1.11
N VAL A 64 -0.46 -2.65 -1.80
CA VAL A 64 -1.03 -1.29 -1.76
C VAL A 64 -1.54 -0.95 -0.36
N LEU A 65 -2.22 -1.89 0.30
CA LEU A 65 -2.70 -1.73 1.67
C LEU A 65 -1.54 -1.57 2.67
N GLY A 66 -0.54 -2.45 2.61
CA GLY A 66 0.64 -2.42 3.47
C GLY A 66 1.45 -1.13 3.29
N GLY A 67 1.68 -0.73 2.03
CA GLY A 67 2.34 0.53 1.69
C GLY A 67 1.61 1.76 2.22
N SER A 68 0.27 1.79 2.07
CA SER A 68 -0.58 2.87 2.60
C SER A 68 -0.49 2.98 4.13
N LEU A 69 -0.49 1.84 4.84
CA LEU A 69 -0.35 1.79 6.30
C LEU A 69 1.06 2.19 6.76
N ALA A 70 2.09 1.71 6.06
CA ALA A 70 3.49 2.00 6.37
C ALA A 70 3.84 3.48 6.16
N LEU A 71 3.48 4.04 5.00
CA LEU A 71 3.67 5.46 4.69
C LEU A 71 2.75 6.34 5.55
N GLY A 72 1.52 5.92 5.79
CA GLY A 72 0.59 6.64 6.67
C GLY A 72 1.05 6.70 8.13
N ALA A 73 1.85 5.75 8.59
CA ALA A 73 2.48 5.75 9.91
C ALA A 73 3.70 6.69 10.01
N LEU A 74 4.25 7.13 8.88
CA LEU A 74 5.36 8.07 8.82
C LEU A 74 4.91 9.52 9.14
N TRP A 75 3.62 9.82 8.94
CA TRP A 75 3.02 11.12 9.21
C TRP A 75 2.57 11.26 10.68
N PRO A 76 2.91 12.37 11.39
CA PRO A 76 2.38 12.68 12.72
C PRO A 76 0.85 12.81 12.73
N ALA A 77 0.22 12.69 13.91
CA ALA A 77 -1.24 12.88 14.04
C ALA A 77 -1.58 14.30 13.60
N GLY A 78 -2.49 14.43 12.63
CA GLY A 78 -3.06 15.71 12.22
C GLY A 78 -2.22 16.55 11.24
N VAL A 79 -1.00 16.14 10.89
CA VAL A 79 -0.10 16.95 10.01
C VAL A 79 0.09 16.31 8.64
N ARG A 80 -0.98 15.78 8.01
CA ARG A 80 -0.88 15.28 6.64
C ARG A 80 -0.99 16.42 5.64
N THR A 81 -0.10 16.42 4.66
CA THR A 81 -0.23 17.35 3.53
C THR A 81 -1.37 16.91 2.61
N ILE A 82 -1.98 17.88 1.92
CA ILE A 82 -3.00 17.61 0.89
C ILE A 82 -2.42 16.67 -0.19
N THR A 83 -1.14 16.83 -0.53
CA THR A 83 -0.43 15.96 -1.47
C THR A 83 -0.38 14.50 -1.00
N ALA A 84 -0.18 14.26 0.31
CA ALA A 84 -0.16 12.91 0.85
C ALA A 84 -1.56 12.26 0.87
N ASP A 85 -2.61 13.02 1.23
CA ASP A 85 -3.98 12.53 1.19
C ASP A 85 -4.47 12.29 -0.25
N LEU A 86 -4.02 13.11 -1.20
CA LEU A 86 -4.25 12.90 -2.63
C LEU A 86 -3.48 11.68 -3.15
N GLY A 87 -2.20 11.54 -2.76
CA GLY A 87 -1.36 10.39 -3.12
C GLY A 87 -1.97 9.06 -2.68
N LEU A 88 -2.56 9.01 -1.48
CA LEU A 88 -3.29 7.85 -0.99
C LEU A 88 -4.47 7.51 -1.91
N ARG A 89 -5.26 8.50 -2.32
CA ARG A 89 -6.39 8.27 -3.24
C ARG A 89 -5.92 7.80 -4.60
N ILE A 90 -4.88 8.43 -5.14
CA ILE A 90 -4.27 8.06 -6.43
C ILE A 90 -3.79 6.60 -6.38
N ALA A 91 -3.12 6.19 -5.30
CA ALA A 91 -2.63 4.82 -5.14
C ALA A 91 -3.79 3.79 -5.16
N TRP A 92 -4.86 4.04 -4.41
CA TRP A 92 -6.04 3.16 -4.42
C TRP A 92 -6.76 3.15 -5.76
N THR A 93 -6.83 4.29 -6.46
CA THR A 93 -7.42 4.32 -7.82
C THR A 93 -6.58 3.55 -8.83
N GLY A 94 -5.24 3.64 -8.74
CA GLY A 94 -4.34 2.84 -9.57
C GLY A 94 -4.53 1.34 -9.34
N TYR A 95 -4.73 0.92 -8.09
CA TYR A 95 -5.08 -0.47 -7.77
C TYR A 95 -6.39 -0.92 -8.41
N VAL A 96 -7.44 -0.08 -8.40
CA VAL A 96 -8.71 -0.42 -9.05
C VAL A 96 -8.53 -0.55 -10.57
N ILE A 97 -7.73 0.31 -11.20
CA ILE A 97 -7.39 0.22 -12.63
C ILE A 97 -6.66 -1.10 -12.93
N ALA A 98 -5.65 -1.44 -12.12
CA ALA A 98 -4.91 -2.69 -12.27
C ALA A 98 -5.82 -3.91 -12.07
N LEU A 99 -6.67 -3.92 -11.05
CA LEU A 99 -7.62 -4.99 -10.77
C LEU A 99 -8.64 -5.19 -11.89
N ALA A 100 -9.25 -4.11 -12.37
CA ALA A 100 -10.23 -4.16 -13.45
C ALA A 100 -9.58 -4.66 -14.75
N SER A 101 -8.36 -4.21 -15.05
CA SER A 101 -7.61 -4.67 -16.21
C SER A 101 -7.24 -6.14 -16.08
N ALA A 102 -6.61 -6.55 -14.97
CA ALA A 102 -6.21 -7.92 -14.71
C ALA A 102 -7.36 -8.92 -14.75
N MET A 103 -8.55 -8.53 -14.26
CA MET A 103 -9.73 -9.38 -14.22
C MET A 103 -10.66 -9.23 -15.42
N ALA A 104 -10.28 -8.47 -16.46
CA ALA A 104 -11.14 -8.21 -17.62
C ALA A 104 -11.66 -9.51 -18.28
N ASP A 105 -10.79 -10.52 -18.40
CA ASP A 105 -11.14 -11.83 -18.96
C ASP A 105 -12.08 -12.63 -18.06
N VAL A 106 -11.94 -12.51 -16.73
CA VAL A 106 -12.80 -13.20 -15.74
C VAL A 106 -14.20 -12.59 -15.71
N ILE A 107 -14.31 -11.27 -15.94
CA ILE A 107 -15.57 -10.52 -15.94
C ILE A 107 -16.32 -10.65 -17.28
N GLY A 108 -15.73 -11.31 -18.29
CA GLY A 108 -16.34 -11.49 -19.61
C GLY A 108 -16.28 -10.24 -20.50
N LEU A 109 -15.49 -9.23 -20.10
CA LEU A 109 -15.14 -8.07 -20.93
C LEU A 109 -13.90 -8.34 -21.81
N GLY A 110 -13.22 -9.46 -21.56
CA GLY A 110 -12.09 -9.96 -22.32
C GLY A 110 -12.47 -10.46 -23.72
N THR A 111 -11.51 -10.41 -24.63
CA THR A 111 -11.72 -10.77 -26.05
C THR A 111 -11.69 -12.30 -26.29
N ARG A 112 -11.40 -13.13 -25.28
CA ARG A 112 -11.17 -14.58 -25.47
C ARG A 112 -12.00 -15.44 -24.48
N PRO A 113 -12.70 -16.48 -24.96
CA PRO A 113 -13.41 -17.41 -24.08
C PRO A 113 -12.45 -18.30 -23.28
N LEU A 114 -12.85 -18.68 -22.07
CA LEU A 114 -12.14 -19.56 -21.11
C LEU A 114 -11.80 -20.98 -21.65
N VAL A 115 -12.16 -21.29 -22.91
CA VAL A 115 -12.14 -22.65 -23.49
C VAL A 115 -10.93 -22.88 -24.40
N SER A 116 -10.16 -21.83 -24.77
CA SER A 116 -8.92 -22.03 -25.52
C SER A 116 -7.81 -22.55 -24.62
N SER A 117 -7.22 -23.68 -24.99
CA SER A 117 -6.21 -24.46 -24.25
C SER A 117 -4.89 -23.74 -23.92
N VAL A 118 -4.78 -22.44 -24.22
CA VAL A 118 -3.63 -21.59 -23.87
C VAL A 118 -4.15 -20.27 -23.27
N PRO A 119 -4.22 -20.16 -21.93
CA PRO A 119 -4.50 -18.92 -21.23
C PRO A 119 -3.39 -17.91 -21.51
N PHE A 120 -3.64 -16.97 -22.42
CA PHE A 120 -2.70 -15.93 -22.81
C PHE A 120 -3.16 -14.59 -22.25
N PHE A 121 -2.30 -13.96 -21.45
CA PHE A 121 -2.53 -12.62 -20.92
C PHE A 121 -2.61 -11.61 -22.08
N GLY A 122 -3.77 -10.99 -22.28
CA GLY A 122 -3.96 -10.12 -23.43
C GLY A 122 -3.04 -8.89 -23.39
N TYR A 123 -2.48 -8.48 -24.53
CA TYR A 123 -1.63 -7.28 -24.60
C TYR A 123 -2.28 -6.02 -24.01
N TRP A 124 -3.61 -5.88 -24.16
CA TRP A 124 -4.37 -4.77 -23.58
C TRP A 124 -4.59 -4.92 -22.07
N GLN A 125 -4.73 -6.16 -21.60
CA GLN A 125 -4.85 -6.50 -20.19
C GLN A 125 -3.55 -6.16 -19.46
N GLU A 126 -2.42 -6.60 -20.02
CA GLU A 126 -1.07 -6.31 -19.53
C GLU A 126 -0.80 -4.80 -19.46
N ARG A 127 -1.09 -4.07 -20.55
CA ARG A 127 -0.92 -2.62 -20.58
C ARG A 127 -1.82 -1.91 -19.57
N GLY A 128 -3.05 -2.40 -19.36
CA GLY A 128 -3.96 -1.84 -18.36
C GLY A 128 -3.43 -2.02 -16.93
N VAL A 129 -2.87 -3.20 -16.62
CA VAL A 129 -2.20 -3.47 -15.34
C VAL A 129 -0.99 -2.56 -15.16
N LEU A 130 -0.13 -2.45 -16.19
CA LEU A 130 1.06 -1.59 -16.17
C LEU A 130 0.70 -0.12 -15.87
N VAL A 131 -0.36 0.40 -16.52
CA VAL A 131 -0.85 1.76 -16.24
C VAL A 131 -1.31 1.88 -14.78
N GLY A 132 -2.05 0.91 -14.27
CA GLY A 132 -2.45 0.88 -12.86
C GLY A 132 -1.27 0.89 -11.89
N GLU A 133 -0.23 0.11 -12.17
CA GLU A 133 1.02 0.07 -11.38
C GLU A 133 1.76 1.41 -11.39
N VAL A 134 1.88 2.06 -12.56
CA VAL A 134 2.48 3.40 -12.67
C VAL A 134 1.70 4.42 -11.83
N VAL A 135 0.37 4.36 -11.84
CA VAL A 135 -0.49 5.23 -11.02
C VAL A 135 -0.31 4.93 -9.53
N ILE A 136 -0.18 3.67 -9.12
CA ILE A 136 0.14 3.27 -7.74
C ILE A 136 1.47 3.88 -7.28
N ILE A 137 2.52 3.72 -8.10
CA ILE A 137 3.86 4.24 -7.81
C ILE A 137 3.81 5.75 -7.64
N LEU A 138 3.11 6.46 -8.52
CA LEU A 138 2.94 7.90 -8.43
C LEU A 138 2.21 8.31 -7.14
N GLY A 139 1.14 7.61 -6.79
CA GLY A 139 0.40 7.85 -5.54
C GLY A 139 1.27 7.65 -4.30
N PHE A 140 2.09 6.60 -4.27
CA PHE A 140 3.03 6.39 -3.17
C PHE A 140 4.16 7.41 -3.12
N LEU A 141 4.71 7.83 -4.27
CA LEU A 141 5.73 8.87 -4.35
C LEU A 141 5.23 10.19 -3.77
N MET A 142 3.94 10.51 -3.94
CA MET A 142 3.30 11.69 -3.36
C MET A 142 3.05 11.58 -1.85
N MET A 143 2.94 10.37 -1.30
CA MET A 143 2.79 10.15 0.15
C MET A 143 4.11 10.28 0.93
N ILE A 144 5.26 10.23 0.27
CA ILE A 144 6.56 10.29 0.93
C ILE A 144 6.78 11.71 1.50
N PRO A 145 7.01 11.85 2.82
CA PRO A 145 7.37 13.13 3.41
C PRO A 145 8.83 13.47 3.09
N TYR A 146 9.07 14.25 2.03
CA TYR A 146 10.41 14.74 1.66
C TYR A 146 11.03 15.67 2.73
N LYS A 147 10.19 16.26 3.59
CA LYS A 147 10.58 17.07 4.74
C LYS A 147 9.89 16.50 5.97
N LEU A 148 10.63 15.95 6.92
CA LEU A 148 10.06 15.56 8.20
C LEU A 148 9.56 16.84 8.91
N PRO A 149 8.29 16.92 9.31
CA PRO A 149 7.84 17.99 10.19
C PRO A 149 8.70 17.99 11.46
N ALA A 150 9.21 19.15 11.87
CA ALA A 150 9.95 19.30 13.11
C ALA A 150 9.14 18.67 14.25
N ALA A 151 9.81 17.88 15.11
CA ALA A 151 9.17 17.35 16.30
C ALA A 151 8.52 18.52 17.07
N PRO A 152 7.30 18.36 17.60
CA PRO A 152 6.69 19.39 18.44
C PRO A 152 7.72 19.82 19.50
N PRO A 153 7.87 21.13 19.77
CA PRO A 153 8.73 21.60 20.86
C PRO A 153 8.34 20.83 22.12
N ASP A 154 9.35 20.34 22.85
CA ASP A 154 9.10 19.77 24.18
C ASP A 154 8.25 20.78 24.97
N PRO A 155 7.18 20.35 25.67
CA PRO A 155 6.39 21.28 26.47
C PRO A 155 7.37 22.02 27.37
N ALA A 156 7.40 23.34 27.24
CA ALA A 156 8.26 24.21 28.04
C ALA A 156 8.11 23.77 29.50
N PRO A 157 9.23 23.63 30.26
CA PRO A 157 9.17 23.16 31.63
C PRO A 157 8.14 24.00 32.36
N ALA A 158 7.05 23.33 32.80
CA ALA A 158 5.88 23.98 33.36
C ALA A 158 6.33 25.08 34.30
N GLU A 159 6.08 26.32 33.89
CA GLU A 159 6.27 27.48 34.74
C GLU A 159 5.52 27.17 36.02
N LYS A 160 6.27 27.03 37.12
CA LYS A 160 5.70 26.73 38.42
C LYS A 160 4.82 27.92 38.73
N VAL A 161 3.52 27.77 38.51
CA VAL A 161 2.53 28.71 39.02
C VAL A 161 2.60 28.55 40.53
N GLU A 162 3.43 29.38 41.14
CA GLU A 162 3.55 29.57 42.57
C GLU A 162 2.19 30.11 43.01
N VAL A 163 1.35 29.21 43.51
CA VAL A 163 0.08 29.55 44.14
C VAL A 163 0.44 30.32 45.40
N VAL A 164 0.46 31.65 45.30
CA VAL A 164 0.49 32.56 46.44
C VAL A 164 -0.83 32.35 47.18
N THR A 165 -0.75 31.61 48.28
CA THR A 165 -1.79 31.54 49.30
C THR A 165 -1.63 32.76 50.20
N ASP A 166 -2.55 33.71 50.09
CA ASP A 166 -2.90 34.68 51.14
C ASP A 166 -4.24 34.27 51.77
#